data_AF-A0A2U9T3M3-F1
#
_entry.id   AF-A0A2U9T3M3-F1
#
_cell.length_a   1.000
_cell.length_b   1.000
_cell.length_c   1.000
_cell.angle_alpha   90.00
_cell.angle_beta   90.00
_cell.angle_gamma   90.00
#
_symmetry.space_group_name_H-M   'P 1'
#
loop_
_entity.id
_entity.type
_entity.pdbx_description
1 polymer ?
#
loop_
_entity_poly.entity_id
_entity_poly.type
_entity_poly.pdbx_seq_one_letter_code
_entity_poly.pdbx_strand_id
1 'polypeptide(L)' 'MSDIAIGEIPFFYVVIGLGAYYWPVTLLAGAVGLYLGATRLRGIWRIICIVVFLLFILDAGFGIFGFPE' A
#
# COMPACT_ATOMS: atom_id res chain seq x y z
N MET A 1 10.02 -28.01 9.64
CA MET A 1 9.49 -26.64 9.80
C MET A 1 10.61 -25.81 10.38
N SER A 2 11.16 -24.85 9.64
CA SER A 2 12.06 -23.87 10.25
C SER A 2 11.21 -22.88 11.01
N ASP A 3 11.36 -22.84 12.33
CA ASP A 3 10.83 -21.76 13.17
C ASP A 3 11.52 -20.47 12.74
N ILE A 4 10.90 -19.73 11.81
CA ILE A 4 11.28 -18.34 11.55
C ILE A 4 10.84 -17.58 12.79
N ALA A 5 11.82 -17.23 13.63
CA ALA A 5 11.57 -16.35 14.75
C ALA A 5 11.02 -15.04 14.18
N ILE A 6 9.88 -14.57 14.70
CA ILE A 6 9.22 -13.31 14.27
C ILE A 6 10.18 -12.11 14.32
N GLY A 7 11.26 -12.19 15.12
CA GLY A 7 12.34 -11.19 15.18
C GLY A 7 13.32 -11.19 13.99
N GLU A 8 13.31 -12.20 13.12
CA GLU A 8 14.16 -12.28 11.91
C GLU A 8 13.44 -11.81 10.65
N ILE A 9 12.12 -11.57 10.72
CA ILE A 9 11.35 -11.08 9.58
C ILE A 9 11.77 -9.63 9.32
N PRO A 10 12.35 -9.31 8.15
CA PRO A 10 12.75 -7.95 7.86
C PRO A 10 11.53 -7.03 7.94
N PHE A 11 11.69 -5.88 8.60
CA PHE A 11 10.62 -4.90 8.81
C PHE A 11 9.81 -4.58 7.54
N PHE A 12 10.47 -4.54 6.39
CA PHE A 12 9.84 -4.33 5.09
C PHE A 12 8.72 -5.35 4.78
N TYR A 13 8.93 -6.62 5.08
CA TYR A 13 7.91 -7.67 4.87
C TYR A 13 6.73 -7.54 5.84
N VAL A 14 6.98 -7.06 7.06
CA VAL A 14 5.91 -6.79 8.03
C VAL A 14 5.01 -5.64 7.55
N VAL A 15 5.62 -4.58 7.01
CA VAL A 15 4.87 -3.42 6.47
C VAL A 15 4.03 -3.82 5.26
N ILE A 16 4.59 -4.58 4.32
CA ILE A 16 3.83 -5.08 3.15
C ILE A 16 2.72 -6.03 3.58
N GLY A 17 3.01 -6.96 4.51
CA GLY A 17 2.01 -7.91 4.99
C GLY A 17 0.84 -7.22 5.68
N LEU A 18 1.11 -6.21 6.52
CA LEU A 18 0.06 -5.40 7.15
C LEU A 18 -0.70 -4.53 6.14
N GLY A 19 0.01 -3.96 5.16
CA GLY A 19 -0.61 -3.19 4.06
C GLY A 19 -1.61 -4.05 3.28
N ALA A 20 -1.15 -5.20 2.80
CA ALA A 20 -1.98 -6.16 2.09
C ALA A 20 -3.14 -6.71 2.95
N TYR A 21 -2.95 -6.92 4.25
CA TYR A 21 -4.05 -7.37 5.13
C TYR A 21 -5.12 -6.28 5.32
N TYR A 22 -4.71 -5.03 5.49
CA TYR A 22 -5.59 -3.87 5.63
C TYR A 22 -5.84 -3.15 4.30
N TRP A 23 -5.75 -3.88 3.18
CA TRP A 23 -5.82 -3.32 1.84
C TRP A 23 -7.00 -2.39 1.56
N PRO A 24 -8.23 -2.62 2.10
CA PRO A 24 -9.33 -1.69 1.84
C PRO A 24 -9.06 -0.32 2.45
N VAL A 25 -8.42 -0.29 3.63
CA VAL A 25 -8.12 0.92 4.38
C VAL A 25 -6.95 1.67 3.75
N THR A 26 -5.89 0.97 3.36
CA THR A 26 -4.72 1.57 2.71
C THR A 26 -5.11 2.16 1.35
N LEU A 27 -5.94 1.46 0.58
CA LEU A 27 -6.48 1.95 -0.70
C LEU A 27 -7.36 3.19 -0.53
N LEU A 28 -8.23 3.23 0.49
CA LEU A 28 -9.05 4.40 0.82
C LEU A 28 -8.18 5.61 1.18
N ALA A 29 -7.16 5.42 2.01
CA ALA A 29 -6.22 6.49 2.35
C ALA A 29 -5.50 7.01 1.10
N GLY A 30 -5.07 6.12 0.21
CA GLY A 30 -4.50 6.45 -1.09
C GLY A 30 -5.45 7.27 -1.97
N ALA A 31 -6.73 6.89 -2.03
CA ALA A 31 -7.75 7.57 -2.84
C ALA A 31 -8.02 8.99 -2.32
N VAL A 32 -8.11 9.18 -1.00
CA VAL A 32 -8.24 10.50 -0.37
C VAL A 32 -7.01 11.36 -0.66
N GLY A 33 -5.80 10.79 -0.52
CA GLY A 33 -4.54 11.46 -0.83
C GLY A 33 -4.46 11.88 -2.30
N LEU A 34 -4.89 11.03 -3.22
CA LEU A 34 -4.96 11.34 -4.64
C LEU A 34 -5.97 12.45 -4.91
N TYR A 35 -7.17 12.39 -4.34
CA TYR A 35 -8.20 13.42 -4.53
C TYR A 35 -7.70 14.80 -4.09
N LEU A 36 -7.10 14.89 -2.90
CA LEU A 36 -6.50 16.13 -2.41
C LEU A 36 -5.32 16.58 -3.28
N GLY A 37 -4.44 15.65 -3.65
CA GLY A 37 -3.28 15.93 -4.50
C GLY A 37 -3.68 16.41 -5.90
N ALA A 38 -4.68 15.80 -6.52
CA ALA A 38 -5.17 16.14 -7.85
C ALA A 38 -5.91 17.48 -7.87
N THR A 39 -6.62 17.83 -6.80
CA THR A 39 -7.41 19.06 -6.70
C THR A 39 -6.60 20.27 -6.23
N ARG A 40 -5.60 20.09 -5.36
CA ARG A 40 -4.81 21.19 -4.78
C ARG A 40 -3.40 21.34 -5.34
N LEU A 41 -2.75 20.26 -5.80
CA LEU A 41 -1.35 20.32 -6.22
C LEU A 41 -1.23 20.50 -7.74
N ARG A 42 -0.17 21.19 -8.18
CA ARG A 42 0.14 21.44 -9.60
C ARG A 42 1.52 20.91 -9.96
N GLY A 43 1.72 20.62 -11.25
CA GLY A 43 3.01 20.15 -11.76
C GLY A 43 3.43 18.81 -11.17
N ILE A 44 4.70 18.70 -10.79
CA ILE A 44 5.33 17.44 -10.38
C ILE A 44 4.69 16.81 -9.13
N TRP A 45 4.17 17.63 -8.21
CA TRP A 45 3.49 17.16 -7.01
C TRP A 45 2.23 16.35 -7.32
N ARG A 46 1.50 16.72 -8.38
CA ARG A 46 0.34 15.94 -8.84
C ARG A 46 0.77 14.55 -9.34
N ILE A 47 1.89 14.50 -10.06
CA ILE A 47 2.45 13.25 -10.59
C ILE A 47 2.86 12.33 -9.45
N ILE A 48 3.51 12.88 -8.42
CA ILE A 48 3.90 12.12 -7.22
C ILE A 48 2.65 11.52 -6.56
N CYS A 49 1.57 12.27 -6.37
CA CYS A 49 0.33 11.73 -5.81
C CYS A 49 -0.27 10.58 -6.64
N ILE A 50 -0.22 10.68 -7.97
CA ILE A 50 -0.68 9.61 -8.88
C ILE A 50 0.19 8.37 -8.72
N VAL A 51 1.52 8.52 -8.73
CA VAL A 51 2.45 7.39 -8.58
C VAL A 51 2.26 6.71 -7.23
N VAL A 52 2.12 7.48 -6.15
CA VAL A 52 1.84 6.94 -4.81
C VAL A 52 0.51 6.18 -4.79
N PHE A 53 -0.54 6.70 -5.43
CA PHE A 53 -1.81 5.99 -5.52
C PHE A 53 -1.72 4.66 -6.28
N LEU A 54 -0.91 4.60 -7.35
CA LEU A 54 -0.66 3.34 -8.06
C LEU A 54 0.01 2.29 -7.17
N LEU A 55 0.87 2.70 -6.22
CA LEU A 55 1.45 1.77 -5.24
C LEU A 55 0.39 1.21 -4.29
N PHE A 56 -0.59 2.02 -3.88
CA PHE A 56 -1.73 1.52 -3.08
C PHE A 56 -2.63 0.56 -3.86
N ILE A 57 -2.79 0.75 -5.18
CA ILE A 57 -3.50 -0.22 -6.02
C ILE A 57 -2.73 -1.55 -6.07
N LEU A 58 -1.40 -1.49 -6.19
CA LEU A 58 -0.56 -2.68 -6.18
C LEU A 58 -0.65 -3.43 -4.85
N ASP A 59 -0.55 -2.72 -3.72
CA ASP A 59 -0.75 -3.24 -2.36
C ASP A 59 -2.13 -3.90 -2.20
N ALA A 60 -3.17 -3.26 -2.73
CA ALA A 60 -4.51 -3.83 -2.74
C ALA A 60 -4.64 -5.08 -3.60
N GLY A 61 -3.95 -5.12 -4.74
CA GLY A 61 -3.82 -6.33 -5.55
C GLY A 61 -3.20 -7.49 -4.77
N PHE A 62 -2.16 -7.23 -3.96
CA PHE A 62 -1.60 -8.25 -3.07
C PHE A 62 -2.58 -8.70 -1.99
N GLY A 63 -3.37 -7.79 -1.42
CA GLY A 63 -4.43 -8.15 -0.46
C GLY A 63 -5.53 -9.02 -1.08
N ILE A 64 -5.96 -8.71 -2.30
CA ILE A 64 -7.07 -9.40 -3.00
C ILE A 64 -6.63 -10.76 -3.57
N PHE A 65 -5.44 -10.85 -4.16
CA PHE A 65 -5.00 -12.03 -4.90
C PHE A 65 -3.90 -12.83 -4.21
N GLY A 66 -3.20 -12.23 -3.24
CA GLY A 66 -2.03 -12.82 -2.59
C GLY A 66 -2.33 -13.62 -1.33
N PHE A 67 -3.49 -13.42 -0.71
CA PHE A 67 -3.96 -14.25 0.40
C PHE A 67 -5.03 -15.22 -0.11
N PRO A 68 -4.68 -16.48 -0.42
CA PRO A 68 -5.68 -17.52 -0.52
C PRO A 68 -6.28 -17.72 0.87
N GLU A 69 -7.59 -17.54 0.98
CA GLU A 69 -8.37 -18.03 2.11
C GLU A 69 -8.37 -19.57 2.19
#